data_AF-A0A1V5KZ00-F1
#
_entry.id   AF-A0A1V5KZ00-F1
#
_cell.length_a   1.000
_cell.length_b   1.000
_cell.length_c   1.000
_cell.angle_alpha   90.00
_cell.angle_beta   90.00
_cell.angle_gamma   90.00
#
_symmetry.space_group_name_H-M   'P 1'
#
loop_
_entity.id
_entity.type
_entity.pdbx_description
1 polymer ?
#
loop_
_entity_poly.entity_id
_entity_poly.type
_entity_poly.pdbx_seq_one_letter_code
_entity_poly.pdbx_strand_id
1 'polypeptide(L)'
;MDQVIRLWRDFWHNPWQARFMLPLIIINAAGSVYGYCWYHEQLARIPPHFWAFVPDSPLATTLFALALLLSLAGQGRILLQAVALTASLKYGIWAIIMISHYWLKGGPFEFTEGMLWVTHFGMALQGFVYLKTLQPGTRVILFTAFWMVLNDLMDYGLGLHPDLFAAGQTLTAMITAAGLTLTITAGMALGRRFVAGPQET
;
A
#
# COMPACT_ATOMS: atom_id res chain seq x y z
N MET A 1 -30.81 6.43 2.81
CA MET A 1 -30.09 5.23 3.26
C MET A 1 -29.80 4.28 2.09
N ASP A 2 -30.79 3.93 1.26
CA ASP A 2 -30.64 2.99 0.14
C ASP A 2 -29.61 3.38 -0.93
N GLN A 3 -29.49 4.67 -1.24
CA GLN A 3 -28.49 5.14 -2.21
C GLN A 3 -27.06 4.94 -1.72
N VAL A 4 -26.79 5.20 -0.44
CA VAL A 4 -25.46 5.00 0.18
C VAL A 4 -25.11 3.51 0.20
N ILE A 5 -26.07 2.66 0.57
CA ILE A 5 -25.89 1.20 0.58
C ILE A 5 -25.60 0.68 -0.84
N ARG A 6 -26.32 1.18 -1.85
CA ARG A 6 -26.06 0.83 -3.26
C ARG A 6 -24.66 1.28 -3.69
N LEU A 7 -24.27 2.50 -3.37
CA LEU A 7 -22.96 3.03 -3.74
C LEU A 7 -21.82 2.23 -3.10
N TRP A 8 -21.96 1.86 -1.83
CA TRP A 8 -21.02 0.98 -1.14
C TRP A 8 -20.95 -0.42 -1.75
N ARG A 9 -22.11 -1.00 -2.06
CA ARG A 9 -22.20 -2.31 -2.72
C ARG A 9 -21.50 -2.27 -4.09
N ASP A 10 -21.77 -1.24 -4.88
CA ASP A 10 -21.16 -1.07 -6.20
C ASP A 10 -19.64 -0.94 -6.11
N PHE A 11 -19.14 -0.14 -5.15
CA PHE A 11 -17.71 0.02 -4.91
C PHE A 11 -17.06 -1.30 -4.47
N TRP A 12 -17.71 -2.05 -3.58
CA TRP A 12 -17.20 -3.32 -3.08
C TRP A 12 -17.11 -4.41 -4.16
N HIS A 13 -18.07 -4.46 -5.08
CA HIS A 13 -18.12 -5.47 -6.13
C HIS A 13 -17.29 -5.09 -7.36
N ASN A 14 -17.34 -3.83 -7.78
CA ASN A 14 -16.60 -3.34 -8.94
C ASN A 14 -16.02 -1.94 -8.66
N PRO A 15 -14.86 -1.87 -7.98
CA PRO A 15 -14.21 -0.61 -7.65
C PRO A 15 -13.61 0.09 -8.87
N TRP A 16 -13.41 -0.61 -10.00
CA TRP A 16 -12.79 -0.08 -11.22
C TRP A 16 -13.70 0.81 -12.08
N GLN A 17 -14.78 1.36 -11.50
CA GLN A 17 -15.64 2.30 -12.21
C GLN A 17 -15.06 3.71 -12.14
N ALA A 18 -15.22 4.49 -13.22
CA ALA A 18 -14.63 5.83 -13.29
C ALA A 18 -15.05 6.77 -12.14
N ARG A 19 -16.32 6.65 -11.69
CA ARG A 19 -16.84 7.40 -10.54
C ARG A 19 -16.11 7.13 -9.22
N PHE A 20 -15.42 6.00 -9.08
CA PHE A 20 -14.61 5.66 -7.91
C PHE A 20 -13.12 5.89 -8.17
N MET A 21 -12.64 5.60 -9.38
CA MET A 21 -11.24 5.79 -9.73
C MET A 21 -10.83 7.27 -9.75
N LEU A 22 -11.65 8.16 -10.32
CA LEU A 22 -11.30 9.58 -10.46
C LEU A 22 -11.05 10.29 -9.10
N PRO A 23 -11.95 10.18 -8.09
CA PRO A 23 -11.66 10.74 -6.77
C PRO A 23 -10.40 10.15 -6.13
N LEU A 24 -10.20 8.84 -6.23
CA LEU A 24 -9.04 8.18 -5.65
C LEU A 24 -7.73 8.59 -6.34
N ILE A 25 -7.73 8.83 -7.65
CA ILE A 25 -6.54 9.38 -8.35
C ILE A 25 -6.16 10.74 -7.74
N ILE A 26 -7.13 11.64 -7.56
CA ILE A 26 -6.89 12.97 -7.01
C ILE A 26 -6.38 12.88 -5.57
N ILE A 27 -7.04 12.07 -4.73
CA ILE A 27 -6.67 11.87 -3.32
C ILE A 27 -5.25 11.30 -3.22
N ASN A 28 -4.93 10.26 -3.99
CA ASN A 28 -3.61 9.65 -3.97
C ASN A 28 -2.55 10.61 -4.52
N ALA A 29 -2.80 11.33 -5.61
CA ALA A 29 -1.85 12.30 -6.14
C ALA A 29 -1.56 13.43 -5.15
N ALA A 30 -2.59 13.98 -4.49
CA ALA A 30 -2.41 14.99 -3.45
C ALA A 30 -1.65 14.43 -2.24
N GLY A 31 -1.99 13.21 -1.80
CA GLY A 31 -1.29 12.49 -0.74
C GLY A 31 0.18 12.23 -1.08
N SER A 32 0.49 11.86 -2.32
CA SER A 32 1.85 11.66 -2.80
C SER A 32 2.64 12.97 -2.77
N VAL A 33 2.08 14.08 -3.26
CA VAL A 33 2.75 15.39 -3.23
C VAL A 33 3.07 15.79 -1.79
N TYR A 34 2.09 15.70 -0.88
CA TYR A 34 2.33 15.97 0.54
C TYR A 34 3.40 15.05 1.12
N GLY A 35 3.32 13.76 0.80
CA GLY A 35 4.28 12.76 1.22
C GLY A 35 5.71 13.03 0.74
N TYR A 36 5.93 13.39 -0.52
CA TYR A 36 7.26 13.75 -1.00
C TYR A 36 7.81 15.00 -0.32
N CYS A 37 6.97 15.99 -0.01
CA CYS A 37 7.36 17.14 0.80
C CYS A 37 7.79 16.70 2.22
N TRP A 38 7.09 15.73 2.81
CA TRP A 38 7.46 15.15 4.12
C TRP A 38 8.82 14.46 4.09
N TYR A 39 9.12 13.70 3.02
CA TYR A 39 10.37 12.97 2.86
C TYR A 39 11.55 13.82 2.34
N HIS A 40 11.33 15.12 2.07
CA HIS A 40 12.34 16.03 1.50
C HIS A 40 13.72 15.89 2.19
N GLU A 41 13.77 16.00 3.51
CA GLU A 41 15.02 15.96 4.28
C GLU A 41 15.70 14.58 4.24
N GLN A 42 14.92 13.50 4.19
CA GLN A 42 15.45 12.15 4.07
C GLN A 42 16.03 11.92 2.68
N LEU A 43 15.30 12.30 1.62
CA LEU A 43 15.74 12.18 0.23
C LEU A 43 16.99 13.03 -0.05
N ALA A 44 17.11 14.20 0.54
CA ALA A 44 18.29 15.07 0.41
C ALA A 44 19.58 14.45 0.98
N ARG A 45 19.45 13.51 1.94
CA ARG A 45 20.58 12.83 2.60
C ARG A 45 20.96 11.50 1.94
N ILE A 46 20.11 10.96 1.05
CA ILE A 46 20.28 9.64 0.44
C ILE A 46 20.59 9.77 -1.06
N PRO A 47 21.55 8.98 -1.60
CA PRO A 47 21.85 9.00 -3.03
C PRO A 47 20.61 8.75 -3.92
N PRO A 48 20.45 9.46 -5.05
CA PRO A 48 19.24 9.38 -5.89
C PRO A 48 18.87 7.99 -6.40
N HIS A 49 19.83 7.07 -6.54
CA HIS A 49 19.56 5.70 -6.98
C HIS A 49 18.77 4.86 -5.95
N PHE A 50 18.74 5.28 -4.67
CA PHE A 50 17.90 4.65 -3.65
C PHE A 50 16.51 5.27 -3.52
N TRP A 51 16.21 6.38 -4.21
CA TRP A 51 14.93 7.08 -4.07
C TRP A 51 13.70 6.24 -4.45
N ALA A 52 13.87 5.13 -5.17
CA ALA A 52 12.78 4.18 -5.44
C ALA A 52 12.40 3.32 -4.23
N PHE A 53 13.18 3.34 -3.14
CA PHE A 53 12.99 2.52 -1.94
C PHE A 53 12.84 3.32 -0.65
N VAL A 54 12.91 4.65 -0.72
CA VAL A 54 12.89 5.53 0.48
C VAL A 54 11.50 6.10 0.77
N PRO A 55 10.79 6.72 -0.20
CA PRO A 55 9.50 7.32 0.07
C PRO A 55 8.42 6.25 -0.05
N ASP A 56 8.30 5.39 0.97
CA ASP A 56 7.36 4.27 1.06
C ASP A 56 5.93 4.63 0.64
N SER A 57 5.21 5.36 1.50
CA SER A 57 3.81 5.73 1.24
C SER A 57 3.62 6.75 0.10
N PRO A 58 4.51 7.75 -0.12
CA PRO A 58 4.42 8.62 -1.29
C PRO A 58 4.55 7.85 -2.62
N LEU A 59 5.49 6.91 -2.72
CA LEU A 59 5.67 6.09 -3.92
C LEU A 59 4.49 5.15 -4.13
N ALA A 60 4.03 4.48 -3.07
CA ALA A 60 2.89 3.57 -3.15
C ALA A 60 1.61 4.28 -3.64
N THR A 61 1.31 5.45 -3.10
CA THR A 61 0.17 6.27 -3.54
C THR A 61 0.36 6.82 -4.96
N THR A 62 1.59 7.15 -5.36
CA THR A 62 1.90 7.59 -6.74
C THR A 62 1.61 6.47 -7.73
N LEU A 63 2.11 5.26 -7.44
CA LEU A 63 1.89 4.07 -8.26
C LEU A 63 0.41 3.68 -8.29
N PHE A 64 -0.32 3.87 -7.18
CA PHE A 64 -1.76 3.63 -7.11
C PHE A 64 -2.53 4.59 -8.03
N ALA A 65 -2.26 5.89 -7.94
CA ALA A 65 -2.87 6.88 -8.83
C ALA A 65 -2.56 6.57 -10.31
N LEU A 66 -1.31 6.22 -10.63
CA LEU A 66 -0.90 5.84 -11.98
C LEU A 66 -1.60 4.55 -12.45
N ALA A 67 -1.71 3.54 -11.60
CA ALA A 67 -2.40 2.29 -11.92
C ALA A 67 -3.87 2.54 -12.27
N LEU A 68 -4.57 3.39 -11.49
CA LEU A 68 -5.95 3.77 -11.78
C LEU A 68 -6.07 4.61 -13.05
N LEU A 69 -5.17 5.58 -13.26
CA LEU A 69 -5.17 6.43 -14.45
C LEU A 69 -4.99 5.60 -15.73
N LEU A 70 -4.03 4.68 -15.74
CA LEU A 70 -3.81 3.79 -16.88
C LEU A 70 -4.99 2.83 -17.07
N SER A 71 -5.63 2.38 -16.00
CA SER A 71 -6.83 1.54 -16.08
C SER A 71 -8.01 2.30 -16.71
N LEU A 72 -8.20 3.58 -16.36
CA LEU A 72 -9.18 4.47 -17.00
C LEU A 72 -8.91 4.66 -18.49
N ALA A 73 -7.64 4.77 -18.88
CA ALA A 73 -7.22 4.91 -20.27
C ALA A 73 -7.29 3.61 -21.08
N GLY A 74 -7.75 2.49 -20.49
CA GLY A 74 -7.76 1.17 -21.14
C GLY A 74 -6.38 0.52 -21.26
N GLN A 75 -5.37 1.04 -20.57
CA GLN A 75 -3.97 0.59 -20.59
C GLN A 75 -3.54 -0.08 -19.28
N GLY A 76 -4.49 -0.60 -18.49
CA GLY A 76 -4.22 -1.24 -17.21
C GLY A 76 -3.20 -2.39 -17.34
N ARG A 77 -2.09 -2.29 -16.61
CA ARG A 77 -1.07 -3.33 -16.53
C ARG A 77 -1.18 -4.06 -15.20
N ILE A 78 -1.47 -5.36 -15.25
CA ILE A 78 -1.70 -6.17 -14.04
C ILE A 78 -0.51 -6.19 -13.07
N LEU A 79 0.72 -6.10 -13.60
CA LEU A 79 1.93 -6.01 -12.77
C LEU A 79 1.99 -4.71 -11.98
N LEU A 80 1.77 -3.58 -12.65
CA LEU A 80 1.74 -2.27 -12.00
C LEU A 80 0.61 -2.20 -10.97
N GLN A 81 -0.58 -2.70 -11.31
CA GLN A 81 -1.70 -2.80 -10.38
C GLN A 81 -1.31 -3.65 -9.17
N ALA A 82 -0.75 -4.85 -9.35
CA ALA A 82 -0.35 -5.69 -8.23
C ALA A 82 0.67 -5.00 -7.31
N VAL A 83 1.72 -4.40 -7.86
CA VAL A 83 2.74 -3.66 -7.07
C VAL A 83 2.11 -2.47 -6.34
N ALA A 84 1.35 -1.64 -7.05
CA ALA A 84 0.73 -0.44 -6.47
C ALA A 84 -0.26 -0.76 -5.35
N LEU A 85 -1.14 -1.75 -5.57
CA LEU A 85 -2.18 -2.13 -4.63
C LEU A 85 -1.60 -2.80 -3.38
N THR A 86 -0.59 -3.68 -3.56
CA THR A 86 0.07 -4.36 -2.44
C THR A 86 0.96 -3.40 -1.64
N ALA A 87 1.67 -2.47 -2.28
CA ALA A 87 2.41 -1.43 -1.59
C ALA A 87 1.47 -0.53 -0.77
N SER A 88 0.36 -0.08 -1.37
CA SER A 88 -0.64 0.72 -0.65
C SER A 88 -1.24 -0.01 0.56
N LEU A 89 -1.56 -1.29 0.39
CA LEU A 89 -2.04 -2.12 1.48
C LEU A 89 -0.99 -2.28 2.59
N LYS A 90 0.24 -2.64 2.21
CA LYS A 90 1.34 -2.92 3.13
C LYS A 90 1.72 -1.69 3.94
N TYR A 91 2.10 -0.59 3.29
CA TYR A 91 2.57 0.60 3.99
C TYR A 91 1.46 1.31 4.76
N GLY A 92 0.21 1.21 4.27
CA GLY A 92 -0.97 1.65 5.01
C GLY A 92 -1.10 0.91 6.35
N ILE A 93 -1.11 -0.43 6.34
CA ILE A 93 -1.22 -1.23 7.56
C ILE A 93 0.01 -1.04 8.46
N TRP A 94 1.22 -1.00 7.88
CA TRP A 94 2.45 -0.81 8.63
C TRP A 94 2.41 0.50 9.43
N ALA A 95 2.05 1.63 8.81
CA ALA A 95 1.99 2.92 9.49
C ALA A 95 0.95 2.94 10.62
N ILE A 96 -0.23 2.36 10.37
CA ILE A 96 -1.28 2.20 11.39
C ILE A 96 -0.77 1.43 12.60
N ILE A 97 0.00 0.36 12.38
CA ILE A 97 0.60 -0.43 13.47
C ILE A 97 1.66 0.37 14.21
N MET A 98 2.55 1.08 13.51
CA MET A 98 3.64 1.83 14.14
C MET A 98 3.12 3.01 14.99
N ILE A 99 2.11 3.72 14.49
CA ILE A 99 1.47 4.81 15.22
C ILE A 99 0.67 4.27 16.42
N SER A 100 -0.12 3.21 16.22
CA SER A 100 -0.84 2.57 17.33
C SER A 100 0.12 2.06 18.41
N HIS A 101 1.24 1.46 18.01
CA HIS A 101 2.27 1.00 18.93
C HIS A 101 2.94 2.16 19.69
N TYR A 102 3.12 3.32 19.05
CA TYR A 102 3.61 4.52 19.73
C TYR A 102 2.65 4.98 20.84
N TRP A 103 1.35 5.05 20.57
CA TRP A 103 0.35 5.37 21.60
C TRP A 103 0.31 4.34 22.73
N LEU A 104 0.44 3.04 22.41
CA LEU A 104 0.53 1.98 23.41
C LEU A 104 1.78 2.09 24.30
N LYS A 105 2.86 2.67 23.81
CA LYS A 105 4.07 2.98 24.60
C LYS A 105 3.97 4.27 25.41
N GLY A 106 2.79 4.91 25.45
CA GLY A 106 2.55 6.15 26.18
C GLY A 106 2.89 7.42 25.42
N GLY A 107 3.09 7.33 24.10
CA GLY A 107 3.25 8.51 23.25
C GLY A 107 1.98 9.38 23.25
N PRO A 108 2.08 10.72 23.28
CA PRO A 108 0.93 11.60 23.18
C PRO A 108 0.16 11.39 21.87
N PHE A 109 -1.14 11.63 21.94
CA PHE A 109 -1.97 11.74 20.75
C PHE A 109 -1.89 13.19 20.24
N GLU A 110 -1.19 13.42 19.14
CA GLU A 110 -1.17 14.72 18.46
C GLU A 110 -1.87 14.65 17.10
N PHE A 111 -2.13 15.83 16.54
CA PHE A 111 -2.85 15.95 15.28
C PHE A 111 -2.13 15.25 14.13
N THR A 112 -0.80 15.34 14.11
CA THR A 112 0.06 14.74 13.07
C THR A 112 -0.11 13.22 13.03
N GLU A 113 0.04 12.52 14.16
CA GLU A 113 -0.12 11.07 14.24
C GLU A 113 -1.55 10.67 13.93
N GLY A 114 -2.54 11.41 14.42
CA GLY A 114 -3.95 11.16 14.12
C GLY A 114 -4.25 11.26 12.62
N MET A 115 -3.77 12.31 11.95
CA MET A 115 -3.92 12.50 10.52
C MET A 115 -3.19 11.40 9.72
N LEU A 116 -1.95 11.08 10.09
CA LEU A 116 -1.19 9.99 9.45
C LEU A 116 -1.91 8.65 9.61
N TRP A 117 -2.42 8.34 10.80
CA TRP A 117 -3.15 7.10 11.07
C TRP A 117 -4.38 6.99 10.17
N VAL A 118 -5.21 8.04 10.10
CA VAL A 118 -6.45 8.04 9.30
C VAL A 118 -6.16 7.94 7.80
N THR A 119 -5.19 8.71 7.31
CA THR A 119 -4.83 8.70 5.88
C THR A 119 -4.23 7.35 5.46
N HIS A 120 -3.39 6.73 6.30
CA HIS A 120 -2.85 5.40 6.04
C HIS A 120 -3.90 4.29 6.17
N PHE A 121 -4.91 4.46 7.04
CA PHE A 121 -6.08 3.58 7.05
C PHE A 121 -6.86 3.63 5.74
N GLY A 122 -7.09 4.82 5.20
CA GLY A 122 -7.66 5.00 3.86
C GLY A 122 -6.82 4.31 2.78
N MET A 123 -5.50 4.47 2.84
CA MET A 123 -4.53 3.85 1.93
C MET A 123 -4.55 2.32 1.99
N ALA A 124 -4.62 1.74 3.18
CA ALA A 124 -4.76 0.30 3.37
C ALA A 124 -6.08 -0.21 2.79
N LEU A 125 -7.19 0.49 3.09
CA LEU A 125 -8.52 0.09 2.67
C LEU A 125 -8.67 0.09 1.15
N GLN A 126 -8.21 1.14 0.46
CA GLN A 126 -8.25 1.17 -1.01
C GLN A 126 -7.38 0.08 -1.64
N GLY A 127 -6.20 -0.18 -1.07
CA GLY A 127 -5.30 -1.25 -1.51
C GLY A 127 -6.00 -2.61 -1.43
N PHE A 128 -6.63 -2.90 -0.30
CA PHE A 128 -7.38 -4.13 -0.07
C PHE A 128 -8.57 -4.28 -1.04
N VAL A 129 -9.42 -3.26 -1.15
CA VAL A 129 -10.64 -3.32 -1.96
C VAL A 129 -10.34 -3.62 -3.43
N TYR A 130 -9.33 -2.96 -4.00
CA TYR A 130 -8.93 -3.21 -5.38
C TYR A 130 -8.18 -4.55 -5.53
N LEU A 131 -7.28 -4.89 -4.61
CA LEU A 131 -6.50 -6.14 -4.68
C LEU A 131 -7.42 -7.38 -4.66
N LYS A 132 -8.51 -7.35 -3.88
CA LYS A 132 -9.53 -8.40 -3.84
C LYS A 132 -10.10 -8.76 -5.23
N THR A 133 -10.15 -7.80 -6.14
CA THR A 133 -10.71 -7.99 -7.48
C THR A 133 -9.66 -8.33 -8.54
N LEU A 134 -8.37 -8.23 -8.20
CA LEU A 134 -7.28 -8.51 -9.11
C LEU A 134 -7.02 -10.02 -9.20
N GLN A 135 -6.73 -10.52 -10.40
CA GLN A 135 -6.39 -11.93 -10.64
C GLN A 135 -4.97 -12.06 -11.23
N PRO A 136 -3.91 -11.78 -10.44
CA PRO A 136 -2.54 -11.83 -10.94
C PRO A 136 -2.08 -13.28 -11.23
N GLY A 137 -1.37 -13.46 -12.35
CA GLY A 137 -0.68 -14.71 -12.65
C GLY A 137 0.54 -14.95 -11.75
N THR A 138 1.08 -16.18 -11.75
CA THR A 138 2.15 -16.61 -10.81
C THR A 138 3.37 -15.71 -10.94
N ARG A 139 3.75 -15.37 -12.18
CA ARG A 139 4.89 -14.50 -12.47
C ARG A 139 4.72 -13.11 -11.85
N VAL A 140 3.50 -12.57 -11.87
CA VAL A 140 3.18 -11.26 -11.28
C VAL A 140 3.23 -11.34 -9.76
N ILE A 141 2.68 -12.41 -9.17
CA ILE A 141 2.75 -12.64 -7.72
C ILE A 141 4.20 -12.75 -7.25
N LEU A 142 5.02 -13.56 -7.93
CA LEU A 142 6.44 -13.74 -7.59
C LEU A 142 7.22 -12.44 -7.73
N PHE A 143 7.00 -11.66 -8.79
CA PHE A 143 7.64 -10.36 -8.94
C PHE A 143 7.21 -9.39 -7.84
N THR A 144 5.92 -9.33 -7.52
CA THR A 144 5.38 -8.44 -6.48
C THR A 144 5.92 -8.82 -5.11
N ALA A 145 6.02 -10.13 -4.81
CA ALA A 145 6.63 -10.63 -3.59
C ALA A 145 8.12 -10.27 -3.52
N PHE A 146 8.87 -10.50 -4.61
CA PHE A 146 10.27 -10.10 -4.71
C PHE A 146 10.45 -8.59 -4.47
N TRP A 147 9.60 -7.75 -5.08
CA TRP A 147 9.62 -6.31 -4.86
C TRP A 147 9.40 -5.95 -3.39
N MET A 148 8.40 -6.54 -2.72
CA MET A 148 8.16 -6.29 -1.29
C MET A 148 9.32 -6.73 -0.39
N VAL A 149 9.93 -7.90 -0.67
CA VAL A 149 11.12 -8.40 0.05
C VAL A 149 12.32 -7.48 -0.17
N LEU A 150 12.51 -6.99 -1.39
CA LEU A 150 13.58 -6.06 -1.69
C LEU A 150 13.42 -4.76 -0.90
N ASN A 151 12.19 -4.21 -0.82
CA ASN A 151 11.92 -3.04 0.03
C ASN A 151 12.22 -3.35 1.50
N ASP A 152 11.78 -4.49 2.04
CA ASP A 152 12.10 -4.86 3.43
C ASP A 152 13.61 -4.93 3.69
N LEU A 153 14.39 -5.42 2.73
CA LEU A 153 15.84 -5.47 2.82
C LEU A 153 16.48 -4.08 2.73
N MET A 154 15.95 -3.19 1.91
CA MET A 154 16.41 -1.80 1.82
C MET A 154 16.12 -1.06 3.14
N ASP A 155 14.90 -1.22 3.66
CA ASP A 155 14.44 -0.55 4.87
C ASP A 155 15.23 -0.99 6.11
N TYR A 156 15.30 -2.29 6.37
CA TYR A 156 15.84 -2.82 7.62
C TYR A 156 17.25 -3.41 7.48
N GLY A 157 17.68 -3.75 6.27
CA GLY A 157 19.04 -4.21 6.00
C GLY A 157 20.01 -3.06 5.73
N LEU A 158 19.56 -1.99 5.05
CA LEU A 158 20.37 -0.80 4.77
C LEU A 158 19.97 0.42 5.62
N GLY A 159 18.94 0.32 6.44
CA GLY A 159 18.48 1.42 7.30
C GLY A 159 17.81 2.56 6.52
N LEU A 160 17.17 2.24 5.38
CA LEU A 160 16.45 3.22 4.57
C LEU A 160 14.99 3.43 5.02
N HIS A 161 14.56 2.74 6.08
CA HIS A 161 13.20 2.84 6.60
C HIS A 161 12.83 4.28 7.00
N PRO A 162 11.53 4.64 7.03
CA PRO A 162 11.08 5.94 7.52
C PRO A 162 11.40 6.15 8.99
N ASP A 163 11.48 7.41 9.42
CA ASP A 163 11.64 7.75 10.84
C ASP A 163 10.51 7.10 11.69
N LEU A 164 10.90 6.48 12.80
CA LEU A 164 9.96 5.82 13.72
C LEU A 164 9.50 6.78 14.81
N PHE A 165 8.30 6.56 15.33
CA PHE A 165 7.64 7.43 16.31
C PHE A 165 8.22 7.31 17.73
N ALA A 166 8.90 6.20 18.05
CA ALA A 166 9.49 5.96 19.37
C ALA A 166 10.77 5.14 19.31
N ALA A 167 11.66 5.36 20.29
CA ALA A 167 12.82 4.49 20.50
C ALA A 167 12.40 3.03 20.75
N GLY A 168 13.17 2.10 20.20
CA GLY A 168 12.91 0.65 20.32
C GLY A 168 11.73 0.14 19.50
N GLN A 169 11.28 0.87 18.48
CA GLN A 169 10.24 0.42 17.54
C GLN A 169 10.78 -0.43 16.38
N THR A 170 12.10 -0.45 16.15
CA THR A 170 12.72 -1.10 14.98
C THR A 170 12.39 -2.59 14.85
N LEU A 171 12.39 -3.34 15.96
CA LEU A 171 12.05 -4.77 15.91
C LEU A 171 10.58 -4.99 15.51
N THR A 172 9.66 -4.22 16.09
CA THR A 172 8.23 -4.26 15.74
C THR A 172 8.06 -3.91 14.26
N ALA A 173 8.68 -2.84 13.80
CA ALA A 173 8.65 -2.37 12.42
C ALA A 173 9.09 -3.47 11.43
N MET A 174 10.24 -4.11 11.70
CA MET A 174 10.80 -5.18 10.87
C MET A 174 9.90 -6.44 10.84
N ILE A 175 9.42 -6.90 12.00
CA ILE A 175 8.54 -8.08 12.08
C ILE A 175 7.21 -7.80 11.37
N THR A 176 6.64 -6.60 11.56
CA THR A 176 5.42 -6.19 10.87
C THR A 176 5.63 -6.14 9.36
N ALA A 177 6.73 -5.55 8.88
CA ALA A 177 7.02 -5.46 7.45
C ALA A 177 7.14 -6.85 6.79
N ALA A 178 7.95 -7.74 7.37
CA ALA A 178 8.13 -9.11 6.90
C ALA A 178 6.82 -9.92 6.99
N GLY A 179 6.07 -9.79 8.09
CA GLY A 179 4.79 -10.45 8.29
C GLY A 179 3.74 -10.02 7.26
N LEU A 180 3.68 -8.74 6.92
CA LEU A 180 2.81 -8.21 5.87
C LEU A 180 3.23 -8.71 4.49
N THR A 181 4.52 -8.71 4.17
CA THR A 181 5.05 -9.27 2.90
C THR A 181 4.61 -10.73 2.72
N LEU A 182 4.76 -11.56 3.75
CA LEU A 182 4.35 -12.97 3.72
C LEU A 182 2.84 -13.11 3.58
N THR A 183 2.07 -12.38 4.39
CA THR A 183 0.60 -12.50 4.43
C THR A 183 -0.04 -12.02 3.14
N ILE A 184 0.41 -10.89 2.59
CA ILE A 184 -0.10 -10.35 1.32
C ILE A 184 0.25 -11.28 0.17
N THR A 185 1.47 -11.81 0.13
CA THR A 185 1.90 -12.78 -0.90
C THR A 185 1.06 -14.06 -0.85
N ALA A 186 0.86 -14.61 0.35
CA ALA A 186 0.01 -15.78 0.55
C ALA A 186 -1.44 -15.50 0.16
N GLY A 187 -1.97 -14.33 0.51
CA GLY A 187 -3.32 -13.87 0.14
C GLY A 187 -3.52 -13.83 -1.37
N MET A 188 -2.57 -13.26 -2.12
CA MET A 188 -2.62 -13.27 -3.59
C MET A 188 -2.56 -14.69 -4.17
N ALA A 189 -1.70 -15.56 -3.62
CA ALA A 189 -1.55 -16.94 -4.09
C ALA A 189 -2.80 -17.80 -3.83
N LEU A 190 -3.43 -17.65 -2.65
CA LEU A 190 -4.64 -18.35 -2.28
C LEU A 190 -5.86 -17.84 -3.06
N GLY A 191 -5.99 -16.52 -3.22
CA GLY A 191 -7.09 -15.91 -3.99
C GLY A 191 -7.16 -16.42 -5.43
N ARG A 192 -6.01 -16.76 -6.02
CA ARG A 192 -5.97 -17.40 -7.34
C ARG A 192 -6.53 -18.83 -7.35
N ARG A 193 -6.30 -19.63 -6.32
CA ARG A 193 -6.69 -21.05 -6.28
C ARG A 193 -8.20 -21.26 -6.26
N PHE A 194 -8.97 -20.29 -5.75
CA PHE A 194 -10.43 -20.37 -5.70
C PHE A 194 -11.11 -20.13 -7.06
N VAL A 195 -10.45 -19.46 -8.00
CA VAL A 195 -10.99 -19.20 -9.35
C VAL A 195 -10.59 -20.32 -10.32
N ALA A 196 -9.42 -20.93 -10.12
CA ALA A 196 -8.97 -22.10 -10.87
C ALA A 196 -9.53 -23.41 -10.25
N GLY A 197 -10.86 -23.53 -10.19
CA GLY A 197 -11.54 -24.78 -9.82
C GLY A 197 -11.07 -25.97 -10.66
N PRO A 198 -11.31 -27.23 -10.21
CA PRO A 198 -10.70 -28.41 -10.79
C PRO A 198 -10.92 -28.45 -12.31
N GLN A 199 -9.83 -28.51 -13.08
CA GLN A 199 -9.97 -28.92 -14.47
C GLN A 199 -10.33 -30.40 -14.43
N GLU A 200 -11.60 -30.70 -14.72
CA GLU A 200 -12.07 -32.05 -14.95
C GLU A 200 -11.18 -32.67 -16.04
N THR A 201 -10.39 -33.67 -15.63
CA THR A 201 -9.59 -34.54 -16.50
C THR A 201 -10.45 -35.64 -17.08
#